data_AF-A0A5N9CXC9-F1
#
_entry.id   AF-A0A5N9CXC9-F1
#
_cell.length_a   1.000
_cell.length_b   1.000
_cell.length_c   1.000
_cell.angle_alpha   90.00
_cell.angle_beta   90.00
_cell.angle_gamma   90.00
#
_symmetry.space_group_name_H-M   'P 1'
#
loop_
_entity.id
_entity.type
_entity.pdbx_description
1 polymer ?
#
loop_
_entity_poly.entity_id
_entity_poly.type
_entity_poly.pdbx_seq_one_letter_code
_entity_poly.pdbx_strand_id
1 'polypeptide(L)' 'MIDTPPSSGDERLLIPGWAGELSEDELVFIQERLRRSRRSLRLWKIATRDCPENAIRQAAL' A
#
# COMPACT_ATOMS: atom_id res chain seq x y z
N MET A 1 18.98 -14.98 -9.98
CA MET A 1 18.19 -14.30 -8.92
C MET A 1 16.74 -14.43 -9.36
N ILE A 2 15.86 -14.87 -8.47
CA ILE A 2 14.59 -15.51 -8.83
C ILE A 2 13.60 -14.52 -9.44
N ASP A 3 13.27 -14.75 -10.71
CA ASP A 3 12.13 -14.21 -11.43
C ASP A 3 10.87 -14.86 -10.85
N THR A 4 10.26 -14.21 -9.85
CA THR A 4 8.98 -14.66 -9.29
C THR A 4 7.89 -13.82 -9.93
N PRO A 5 6.87 -14.41 -10.57
CA PRO A 5 5.83 -13.63 -11.23
C PRO A 5 5.08 -12.78 -10.17
N PRO A 6 4.53 -11.60 -10.54
CA PRO A 6 3.81 -10.73 -9.61
C PRO A 6 2.43 -11.34 -9.31
N SER A 7 2.39 -12.47 -8.62
CA SER A 7 1.19 -13.22 -8.32
C SER A 7 0.96 -13.17 -6.82
N SER A 8 0.21 -12.16 -6.39
CA SER A 8 -0.04 -11.71 -5.00
C SER A 8 0.93 -10.61 -4.60
N GLY A 9 0.51 -9.36 -4.82
CA GLY A 9 1.31 -8.17 -4.54
C GLY A 9 2.05 -8.26 -3.21
N ASP A 10 3.29 -7.79 -3.26
CA ASP A 10 4.26 -7.93 -2.19
C ASP A 10 3.67 -7.46 -0.86
N GLU A 11 3.55 -8.36 0.12
CA GLU A 11 2.94 -8.03 1.41
C GLU A 11 3.73 -6.97 2.17
N ARG A 12 5.00 -6.75 1.80
CA ARG A 12 5.82 -5.65 2.30
C ARG A 12 5.21 -4.29 1.97
N LEU A 13 4.47 -4.18 0.87
CA LEU A 13 3.73 -2.98 0.48
C LEU A 13 2.62 -2.62 1.46
N LEU A 14 2.23 -3.51 2.37
CA LEU A 14 1.22 -3.25 3.41
C LEU A 14 1.83 -2.75 4.72
N ILE A 15 3.15 -2.56 4.76
CA ILE A 15 3.87 -1.99 5.88
C ILE A 15 4.18 -0.52 5.54
N PRO A 16 3.66 0.46 6.31
CA PRO A 16 4.00 1.86 6.10
C PRO A 16 5.48 2.13 6.40
N GLY A 17 6.05 3.19 5.81
CA GLY A 17 7.47 3.55 5.96
C GLY A 17 8.43 2.76 5.06
N TRP A 18 8.00 2.41 3.85
CA TRP A 18 8.79 1.64 2.88
C TRP A 18 9.92 2.43 2.17
N ALA A 19 10.10 3.70 2.52
CA ALA A 19 11.26 4.54 2.18
C ALA A 19 11.40 4.95 0.69
N GLY A 20 10.31 5.12 -0.05
CA GLY A 20 10.44 5.58 -1.44
C GLY A 20 9.16 5.89 -2.19
N GLU A 21 9.35 6.09 -3.50
CA GLU A 21 8.31 6.43 -4.46
C GLU A 21 7.56 5.17 -4.91
N LEU A 22 6.28 5.08 -4.55
CA LEU A 22 5.39 3.99 -5.00
C LEU A 22 5.11 4.13 -6.49
N SER A 23 5.29 3.05 -7.23
CA SER A 23 4.78 2.93 -8.60
C SER A 23 3.25 2.91 -8.62
N GLU A 24 2.65 3.13 -9.78
CA GLU A 24 1.20 3.17 -9.95
C GLU A 24 0.55 1.81 -9.62
N ASP A 25 1.18 0.70 -10.02
CA ASP A 25 0.70 -0.66 -9.73
C ASP A 25 0.72 -0.96 -8.22
N GLU A 26 1.78 -0.54 -7.53
CA GLU A 26 1.91 -0.71 -6.07
C GLU A 26 0.90 0.14 -5.32
N LEU A 27 0.67 1.36 -5.79
CA LEU A 27 -0.35 2.25 -5.24
C LEU A 27 -1.75 1.63 -5.35
N VAL A 28 -2.10 1.10 -6.52
CA VAL A 28 -3.38 0.43 -6.75
C VAL A 28 -3.51 -0.79 -5.84
N PHE A 29 -2.46 -1.62 -5.74
CA PHE A 29 -2.44 -2.78 -4.86
C PHE A 29 -2.70 -2.40 -3.39
N ILE A 30 -2.01 -1.37 -2.89
CA ILE A 30 -2.18 -0.88 -1.52
C ILE A 30 -3.60 -0.35 -1.32
N GLN A 31 -4.12 0.46 -2.24
CA GLN A 31 -5.49 0.99 -2.17
C GLN A 31 -6.53 -0.13 -2.05
N GLU A 32 -6.44 -1.15 -2.89
CA GLU A 32 -7.37 -2.28 -2.84
C GLU A 32 -7.32 -3.03 -1.51
N ARG A 33 -6.11 -3.27 -0.99
CA ARG A 33 -5.91 -3.99 0.28
C ARG A 33 -6.36 -3.17 1.49
N LEU A 34 -6.08 -1.86 1.50
CA LEU A 34 -6.56 -0.94 2.53
C LEU A 34 -8.09 -0.86 2.56
N ARG A 35 -8.74 -0.75 1.40
CA ARG A 35 -10.21 -0.76 1.30
C ARG A 35 -10.84 -2.02 1.90
N ARG A 36 -10.21 -3.17 1.67
CA ARG A 36 -10.66 -4.48 2.18
C ARG A 36 -10.39 -4.69 3.67
N SER A 37 -9.48 -3.93 4.30
CA SER A 37 -9.07 -4.14 5.69
C SER A 37 -9.06 -2.85 6.52
N ARG A 38 -10.03 -2.74 7.44
CA ARG A 38 -10.04 -1.63 8.43
C ARG A 38 -8.82 -1.64 9.36
N ARG A 39 -8.21 -2.81 9.59
CA ARG A 39 -6.98 -2.91 10.39
C ARG A 39 -5.81 -2.25 9.64
N SER A 40 -5.72 -2.48 8.33
CA SER A 40 -4.66 -1.90 7.50
C SER A 40 -4.83 -0.39 7.37
N LEU A 41 -6.05 0.14 7.22
CA LEU A 41 -6.31 1.59 7.28
C LEU A 41 -5.78 2.24 8.55
N ARG A 42 -6.01 1.61 9.71
CA ARG A 42 -5.48 2.10 10.99
C ARG A 42 -3.96 2.04 11.06
N LEU A 43 -3.35 0.96 10.55
CA LEU A 43 -1.89 0.82 10.51
C LEU A 43 -1.25 1.93 9.67
N TRP A 44 -1.88 2.27 8.54
CA TRP A 44 -1.46 3.32 7.63
C TRP A 44 -1.85 4.73 8.07
N LYS A 45 -2.57 4.87 9.20
CA LYS A 45 -3.13 6.13 9.72
C LYS A 45 -3.97 6.89 8.69
N ILE A 46 -4.63 6.16 7.77
CA ILE A 46 -5.51 6.73 6.76
C ILE A 46 -6.93 6.74 7.31
N ALA A 47 -7.51 7.94 7.42
CA ALA A 47 -8.82 8.15 8.01
C ALA A 47 -9.99 7.74 7.09
N THR A 48 -9.78 7.75 5.78
CA THR A 48 -10.84 7.54 4.78
C THR A 48 -10.69 6.23 4.02
N ARG A 49 -11.81 5.61 3.66
CA ARG A 49 -11.82 4.38 2.85
C ARG A 49 -11.45 4.63 1.40
N ASP A 50 -11.55 5.86 0.92
CA ASP A 50 -11.14 6.22 -0.44
C ASP A 50 -9.63 6.06 -0.65
N CYS A 51 -8.85 5.98 0.44
CA CYS A 51 -7.40 5.77 0.43
C CYS A 51 -6.71 6.73 -0.55
N PRO A 52 -6.81 8.05 -0.34
CA PRO A 52 -6.29 9.03 -1.28
C PRO A 52 -4.79 8.81 -1.50
N GLU A 53 -4.37 8.87 -2.76
CA GLU A 53 -3.00 8.61 -3.20
C GLU A 53 -1.96 9.37 -2.37
N ASN A 54 -2.19 10.65 -2.12
CA ASN A 54 -1.28 11.47 -1.34
C ASN A 54 -1.13 10.96 0.11
N ALA A 55 -2.19 10.46 0.74
CA ALA A 55 -2.10 9.90 2.08
C ALA A 55 -1.34 8.57 2.10
N ILE A 56 -1.49 7.73 1.06
CA ILE A 56 -0.70 6.49 0.93
C ILE A 56 0.77 6.83 0.73
N ARG A 57 1.09 7.74 -0.20
CA ARG A 57 2.49 8.14 -0.44
C ARG A 57 3.13 8.76 0.80
N GLN A 58 2.41 9.62 1.53
CA GLN A 58 2.90 10.20 2.78
C GLN A 58 3.11 9.15 3.89
N ALA A 59 2.26 8.13 3.97
CA ALA A 59 2.42 7.03 4.92
C ALA A 59 3.52 6.02 4.51
N ALA A 60 3.89 6.03 3.23
CA ALA A 60 4.95 5.20 2.68
C ALA A 60 6.35 5.82 2.90
N LEU A 61 6.44 7.15 2.99
CA LEU A 61 7.65 7.86 3.44
C LEU A 61 7.94 7.58 4.92
#